data_AF-A0A6N6JVL9-F1
#
_entry.id   AF-A0A6N6JVL9-F1
#
_cell.length_a   1.000
_cell.length_b   1.000
_cell.length_c   1.000
_cell.angle_alpha   90.00
_cell.angle_beta   90.00
_cell.angle_gamma   90.00
#
_symmetry.space_group_name_H-M   'P 1'
#
loop_
_entity.id
_entity.type
_entity.pdbx_description
1 polymer ?
#
loop_
_entity_poly.entity_id
_entity_poly.type
_entity_poly.pdbx_seq_one_letter_code
_entity_poly.pdbx_strand_id
1 'polypeptide(L)'
;MGLSLCACHDASHCSGRGLFLLAQGLAQGHDTLRRIQEAGPPRERKLQVNRYFLSIVLLALAILPAGCPSGGIQSNKQVYANLPGDRPDNGNGTRLGPAIDEPETPSSDPQVTALRSAAKELAGRSEDSARQIEVQHLLISFAGTRTRATRSKAEAEKLAARLWEELLGGADFDKLVKEHTDDSHPGIYAMTLNPADAGPNLSLRTGMVPAFGDVGWRLKVGEVGVAAYHGTNSPFGWHIIKRLK
;
A
#
# COMPACT_ATOMS: atom_id res chain seq x y z
N MET A 1 -57.37 -22.70 25.15
CA MET A 1 -56.74 -23.52 26.21
C MET A 1 -55.99 -24.65 25.51
N GLY A 2 -54.69 -24.79 25.78
CA GLY A 2 -53.80 -25.79 25.20
C GLY A 2 -53.32 -25.45 23.78
N LEU A 3 -52.09 -24.91 23.64
CA LEU A 3 -51.42 -24.79 22.35
C LEU A 3 -50.11 -25.59 22.39
N SER A 4 -50.21 -26.76 21.78
CA SER A 4 -49.12 -27.68 21.44
C SER A 4 -48.32 -27.11 20.26
N LEU A 5 -47.00 -27.22 20.33
CA LEU A 5 -46.08 -26.90 19.24
C LEU A 5 -46.24 -27.91 18.09
N CYS A 6 -46.52 -27.42 16.89
CA CYS A 6 -46.28 -28.15 15.64
C CYS A 6 -45.02 -27.59 14.97
N ALA A 7 -44.11 -28.52 14.68
CA ALA A 7 -42.95 -28.33 13.82
C ALA A 7 -43.39 -28.12 12.36
N CYS A 8 -42.81 -27.12 11.69
CA CYS A 8 -42.92 -26.98 10.24
C CYS A 8 -41.76 -27.74 9.59
N HIS A 9 -42.13 -28.84 8.92
CA HIS A 9 -41.34 -29.49 7.88
C HIS A 9 -41.80 -28.90 6.53
N ASP A 10 -40.87 -28.93 5.57
CA ASP A 10 -41.05 -28.69 4.14
C ASP A 10 -40.99 -27.25 3.59
N ALA A 11 -39.86 -27.01 2.92
CA ALA A 11 -39.56 -25.85 2.09
C ALA A 11 -39.64 -26.29 0.61
N SER A 12 -40.85 -26.30 0.08
CA SER A 12 -41.12 -26.42 -1.37
C SER A 12 -42.33 -25.56 -1.67
N HIS A 13 -42.22 -24.63 -2.62
CA HIS A 13 -43.19 -23.58 -3.01
C HIS A 13 -42.85 -22.16 -2.53
N CYS A 14 -41.86 -21.54 -3.18
CA CYS A 14 -41.84 -20.09 -3.37
C CYS A 14 -41.34 -19.79 -4.79
N SER A 15 -42.21 -20.05 -5.78
CA SER A 15 -41.96 -19.76 -7.18
C SER A 15 -42.63 -18.43 -7.57
N GLY A 16 -41.81 -17.50 -8.04
CA GLY A 16 -42.13 -16.80 -9.28
C GLY A 16 -43.14 -15.67 -9.24
N ARG A 17 -42.90 -14.60 -8.45
CA ARG A 17 -43.54 -13.28 -8.70
C ARG A 17 -42.64 -12.05 -8.50
N GLY A 18 -41.41 -12.20 -8.00
CA GLY A 18 -40.50 -11.06 -7.74
C GLY A 18 -39.58 -10.65 -8.90
N LEU A 19 -39.39 -11.49 -9.92
CA LEU A 19 -38.37 -11.25 -10.95
C LEU A 19 -38.86 -10.45 -12.17
N PHE A 20 -40.18 -10.24 -12.32
CA PHE A 20 -40.75 -9.58 -13.51
C PHE A 20 -40.84 -8.04 -13.40
N LEU A 21 -40.72 -7.48 -12.18
CA LEU A 21 -40.78 -6.03 -11.96
C LEU A 21 -39.41 -5.33 -12.00
N LEU A 22 -38.30 -6.06 -11.82
CA LEU A 22 -36.94 -5.49 -11.93
C LEU A 22 -36.47 -5.35 -13.39
N ALA A 23 -36.95 -6.21 -14.30
CA ALA A 23 -36.53 -6.18 -15.70
C ALA A 23 -37.18 -5.04 -16.51
N GLN A 24 -38.39 -4.59 -16.15
CA GLN A 24 -39.04 -3.45 -16.83
C GLN A 24 -38.49 -2.08 -16.40
N GLY A 25 -37.92 -1.96 -15.20
CA GLY A 25 -37.28 -0.72 -14.73
C GLY A 25 -35.95 -0.40 -15.44
N LEU A 26 -35.16 -1.42 -15.80
CA LEU A 26 -33.86 -1.24 -16.45
C LEU A 26 -33.96 -0.82 -17.93
N ALA A 27 -35.04 -1.20 -18.62
CA ALA A 27 -35.25 -0.84 -20.03
C ALA A 27 -35.68 0.64 -20.22
N GLN A 28 -36.41 1.23 -19.27
CA GLN A 28 -36.81 2.65 -19.33
C GLN A 28 -35.68 3.61 -18.91
N GLY A 29 -34.70 3.15 -18.12
CA GLY A 29 -33.54 3.96 -17.72
C GLY A 29 -32.53 4.21 -18.85
N HIS A 30 -32.32 3.22 -19.73
CA HIS A 30 -31.34 3.32 -20.82
C HIS A 30 -31.73 4.32 -21.92
N ASP A 31 -33.02 4.44 -22.23
CA ASP A 31 -33.50 5.34 -23.30
C ASP A 31 -33.47 6.83 -22.87
N THR A 32 -33.61 7.08 -21.56
CA THR A 32 -33.52 8.43 -20.99
C THR A 32 -32.08 8.95 -20.98
N LEU A 33 -31.09 8.09 -20.69
CA LEU A 33 -29.67 8.46 -20.72
C LEU A 33 -29.17 8.75 -22.13
N ARG A 34 -29.66 8.05 -23.15
CA ARG A 34 -29.29 8.28 -24.55
C ARG A 34 -29.76 9.64 -25.07
N ARG A 35 -30.98 10.07 -24.71
CA ARG A 35 -31.50 11.39 -25.11
C ARG A 35 -30.76 12.57 -24.48
N ILE A 36 -30.25 12.42 -23.25
CA ILE A 36 -29.45 13.45 -22.57
C ILE A 36 -28.06 13.60 -23.20
N GLN A 37 -27.53 12.54 -23.82
CA GLN A 37 -26.21 12.56 -24.46
C GLN A 37 -26.20 13.31 -25.80
N GLU A 38 -27.34 13.39 -26.49
CA GLU A 38 -27.45 13.93 -27.85
C GLU A 38 -27.91 15.40 -27.91
N ALA A 39 -28.43 15.96 -26.81
CA ALA A 39 -28.93 17.34 -26.77
C ALA A 39 -28.13 18.22 -25.79
N GLY A 40 -26.99 18.77 -26.23
CA GLY A 40 -26.33 19.85 -25.47
C GLY A 40 -24.92 20.24 -25.95
N PRO A 41 -24.55 21.53 -25.87
CA PRO A 41 -23.22 22.00 -26.26
C PRO A 41 -22.10 21.48 -25.32
N PRO A 42 -20.85 21.33 -25.82
CA PRO A 42 -19.81 20.52 -25.17
C PRO A 42 -19.36 20.97 -23.77
N ARG A 43 -19.59 22.23 -23.39
CA ARG A 43 -19.07 22.82 -22.15
C ARG A 43 -19.93 22.54 -20.90
N GLU A 44 -21.17 22.07 -21.04
CA GLU A 44 -22.04 21.81 -19.87
C GLU A 44 -22.13 20.34 -19.44
N ARG A 45 -21.58 19.41 -20.23
CA ARG A 45 -21.63 17.96 -19.96
C ARG A 45 -20.90 17.51 -18.68
N LYS A 46 -19.96 18.30 -18.17
CA LYS A 46 -19.15 17.93 -16.99
C LYS A 46 -19.82 18.22 -15.64
N LEU A 47 -20.83 19.09 -15.56
CA LEU A 47 -21.46 19.44 -14.28
C LEU A 47 -22.67 18.57 -13.91
N GLN A 48 -23.41 18.01 -14.88
CA GLN A 48 -24.63 17.24 -14.59
C GLN A 48 -24.37 15.79 -14.17
N VAL A 49 -23.31 15.15 -14.67
CA VAL A 49 -22.98 13.75 -14.31
C VAL A 49 -22.59 13.64 -12.83
N ASN A 50 -22.05 14.70 -12.23
CA ASN A 50 -21.55 14.70 -10.86
C ASN A 50 -22.67 14.75 -9.80
N ARG A 51 -23.90 15.18 -10.16
CA ARG A 51 -25.04 15.24 -9.21
C ARG A 51 -25.87 13.96 -9.16
N TYR A 52 -25.85 13.16 -10.22
CA TYR A 52 -26.56 11.87 -10.26
C TYR A 52 -25.80 10.73 -9.56
N PHE A 53 -24.46 10.77 -9.53
CA PHE A 53 -23.67 9.79 -8.77
C PHE A 53 -23.76 9.97 -7.24
N LEU A 54 -24.00 11.19 -6.76
CA LEU A 54 -24.09 11.48 -5.33
C LEU A 54 -25.39 10.97 -4.68
N SER A 55 -26.44 10.71 -5.46
CA SER A 55 -27.77 10.32 -4.95
C SER A 55 -27.96 8.80 -4.87
N ILE A 56 -27.19 8.00 -5.62
CA ILE A 56 -27.26 6.52 -5.57
C ILE A 56 -26.41 5.94 -4.42
N VAL A 57 -25.36 6.65 -3.98
CA VAL A 57 -24.50 6.19 -2.86
C VAL A 57 -25.17 6.37 -1.49
N LEU A 58 -26.19 7.23 -1.37
CA LEU A 58 -26.89 7.51 -0.10
C LEU A 58 -28.04 6.54 0.24
N LEU A 59 -28.42 5.61 -0.65
CA LEU A 59 -29.52 4.66 -0.42
C LEU A 59 -29.07 3.20 -0.22
N ALA A 60 -27.78 2.94 -0.03
CA ALA A 60 -27.21 1.60 0.18
C ALA A 60 -26.45 1.47 1.52
N LEU A 61 -26.71 2.36 2.49
CA LEU A 61 -26.01 2.40 3.79
C LEU A 61 -26.95 2.20 4.98
N ALA A 62 -27.89 1.27 4.87
CA ALA A 62 -28.70 0.82 5.98
C ALA A 62 -29.11 -0.63 5.72
N ILE A 63 -28.25 -1.59 6.10
CA ILE A 63 -28.50 -2.96 6.57
C ILE A 63 -27.11 -3.64 6.57
N LEU A 64 -26.40 -3.55 7.69
CA LEU A 64 -25.31 -4.48 7.99
C LEU A 64 -25.50 -5.01 9.42
N PRO A 65 -25.54 -6.35 9.60
CA PRO A 65 -25.67 -6.96 10.92
C PRO A 65 -24.39 -6.77 11.74
N ALA A 66 -24.57 -6.38 13.00
CA ALA A 66 -23.53 -6.38 14.01
C ALA A 66 -23.18 -7.83 14.39
N GLY A 67 -21.89 -8.18 14.34
CA GLY A 67 -21.37 -9.32 15.09
C GLY A 67 -20.36 -10.16 14.33
N CYS A 68 -19.08 -9.96 14.65
CA CYS A 68 -18.13 -11.04 14.90
C CYS A 68 -17.08 -10.53 15.91
N PRO A 69 -16.84 -11.23 17.03
CA PRO A 69 -15.77 -10.88 17.95
C PRO A 69 -14.42 -11.11 17.28
N SER A 70 -13.60 -10.05 17.28
CA SER A 70 -12.22 -10.05 16.84
C SER A 70 -11.42 -11.10 17.62
N GLY A 71 -11.05 -12.20 16.94
CA GLY A 71 -9.96 -13.06 17.38
C GLY A 71 -8.69 -12.23 17.46
N GLY A 72 -8.10 -12.18 18.65
CA GLY A 72 -6.90 -11.39 18.91
C GLY A 72 -5.75 -11.82 18.00
N ILE A 73 -5.41 -10.96 17.04
CA ILE A 73 -4.10 -11.00 16.39
C ILE A 73 -3.10 -10.61 17.47
N GLN A 74 -2.33 -11.57 17.99
CA GLN A 74 -1.13 -11.28 18.75
C GLN A 74 -0.24 -10.40 17.88
N SER A 75 -0.07 -9.15 18.28
CA SER A 75 0.91 -8.24 17.70
C SER A 75 2.28 -8.93 17.74
N ASN A 76 2.91 -9.08 16.59
CA ASN A 76 4.23 -9.69 16.39
C ASN A 76 5.37 -8.88 17.05
N LYS A 77 5.06 -7.97 17.99
CA LYS A 77 6.03 -7.21 18.79
C LYS A 77 6.85 -8.11 19.73
N GLN A 78 6.31 -9.25 20.18
CA GLN A 78 6.94 -10.07 21.21
C GLN A 78 7.97 -11.09 20.70
N VAL A 79 8.02 -11.40 19.41
CA VAL A 79 8.97 -12.41 18.88
C VAL A 79 10.40 -11.85 18.74
N TYR A 80 10.60 -10.54 18.88
CA TYR A 80 11.89 -9.88 18.64
C TYR A 80 12.65 -9.44 19.89
N ALA A 81 12.19 -9.82 21.10
CA ALA A 81 12.84 -9.43 22.35
C ALA A 81 14.01 -10.34 22.79
N ASN A 82 14.24 -11.48 22.12
CA ASN A 82 15.15 -12.53 22.61
C ASN A 82 16.21 -12.96 21.58
N LEU A 83 16.87 -12.02 20.89
CA LEU A 83 18.07 -12.31 20.11
C LEU A 83 19.32 -11.84 20.89
N PRO A 84 20.32 -12.71 21.12
CA PRO A 84 21.57 -12.33 21.75
C PRO A 84 22.47 -11.64 20.71
N GLY A 85 22.44 -10.32 20.71
CA GLY A 85 23.24 -9.46 19.84
C GLY A 85 22.84 -8.01 20.05
N ASP A 86 23.59 -7.34 20.93
CA ASP A 86 23.46 -5.97 21.41
C ASP A 86 22.31 -5.66 22.39
N ARG A 87 22.71 -4.95 23.46
CA ARG A 87 21.93 -4.62 24.65
C ARG A 87 20.61 -3.91 24.31
N PRO A 88 19.57 -4.09 25.14
CA PRO A 88 18.32 -3.37 24.98
C PRO A 88 18.51 -1.89 25.31
N ASP A 89 18.29 -1.02 24.33
CA ASP A 89 17.76 0.31 24.64
C ASP A 89 16.28 0.11 24.99
N ASN A 90 16.01 0.26 26.26
CA ASN A 90 14.74 0.26 26.94
C ASN A 90 13.95 1.53 26.57
N GLY A 91 13.42 1.56 25.33
CA GLY A 91 12.60 2.66 24.84
C GLY A 91 11.59 2.23 23.79
N ASN A 92 10.31 2.16 24.20
CA ASN A 92 9.08 2.29 23.41
C ASN A 92 9.19 2.02 21.90
N GLY A 93 8.66 0.88 21.42
CA GLY A 93 8.68 0.40 20.02
C GLY A 93 8.20 1.39 18.95
N THR A 94 9.03 2.39 18.71
CA THR A 94 8.97 3.43 17.68
C THR A 94 10.08 3.08 16.71
N ARG A 95 9.88 1.99 15.97
CA ARG A 95 10.72 1.63 14.82
C ARG A 95 10.45 2.69 13.76
N LEU A 96 11.51 3.40 13.34
CA LEU A 96 11.51 4.72 12.68
C LEU A 96 11.51 5.89 13.68
N GLY A 97 12.57 5.98 14.49
CA GLY A 97 12.97 7.26 15.08
C GLY A 97 13.39 8.26 13.98
N PRO A 98 13.32 9.57 14.23
CA PRO A 98 13.75 10.57 13.26
C PRO A 98 15.22 10.33 12.90
N ALA A 99 15.56 10.38 11.61
CA ALA A 99 16.91 10.22 11.12
C ALA A 99 17.87 11.12 11.91
N ILE A 100 18.72 10.52 12.75
CA ILE A 100 19.75 11.23 13.50
C ILE A 100 20.96 11.36 12.56
N ASP A 101 20.85 12.22 11.56
CA ASP A 101 21.96 12.66 10.70
C ASP A 101 21.67 14.11 10.31
N GLU A 102 22.10 15.06 11.15
CA GLU A 102 21.99 16.52 11.02
C GLU A 102 20.57 17.09 10.73
N PRO A 103 20.17 18.24 11.29
CA PRO A 103 19.01 18.96 10.79
C PRO A 103 19.34 19.46 9.39
N GLU A 104 19.13 18.63 8.37
CA GLU A 104 19.21 19.06 6.99
C GLU A 104 18.30 20.28 6.83
N THR A 105 18.88 21.34 6.29
CA THR A 105 18.14 22.56 5.98
C THR A 105 16.88 22.16 5.19
N PRO A 106 15.68 22.60 5.60
CA PRO A 106 14.45 22.22 4.92
C PRO A 106 14.58 22.50 3.43
N SER A 107 14.47 21.46 2.60
CA SER A 107 14.46 21.63 1.15
C SER A 107 13.20 22.42 0.77
N SER A 108 13.36 23.49 -0.02
CA SER A 108 12.24 24.22 -0.63
C SER A 108 11.70 23.55 -1.89
N ASP A 109 12.29 22.43 -2.30
CA ASP A 109 11.88 21.67 -3.48
C ASP A 109 10.57 20.89 -3.17
N PRO A 110 9.47 21.15 -3.92
CA PRO A 110 8.20 20.50 -3.68
C PRO A 110 8.24 18.98 -3.92
N GLN A 111 9.06 18.50 -4.86
CA GLN A 111 9.18 17.06 -5.13
C GLN A 111 9.87 16.34 -3.96
N VAL A 112 10.94 16.94 -3.43
CA VAL A 112 11.63 16.41 -2.25
C VAL A 112 10.69 16.40 -1.04
N THR A 113 9.92 17.46 -0.86
CA THR A 113 8.91 17.54 0.22
C THR A 113 7.85 16.45 0.07
N ALA A 114 7.38 16.17 -1.15
CA ALA A 114 6.43 15.11 -1.44
C ALA A 114 7.02 13.71 -1.17
N LEU A 115 8.27 13.46 -1.60
CA LEU A 115 8.99 12.19 -1.35
C LEU A 115 9.12 11.92 0.16
N ARG A 116 9.58 12.92 0.93
CA ARG A 116 9.73 12.83 2.39
C ARG A 116 8.39 12.59 3.08
N SER A 117 7.34 13.27 2.64
CA SER A 117 5.97 13.08 3.15
C SER A 117 5.46 11.66 2.91
N ALA A 118 5.66 11.14 1.69
CA ALA A 118 5.26 9.78 1.34
C ALA A 118 5.99 8.72 2.20
N ALA A 119 7.30 8.88 2.40
CA ALA A 119 8.07 8.00 3.28
C ALA A 119 7.56 8.05 4.73
N LYS A 120 7.26 9.24 5.25
CA LYS A 120 6.74 9.43 6.61
C LYS A 120 5.32 8.87 6.78
N GLU A 121 4.46 9.02 5.79
CA GLU A 121 3.12 8.44 5.81
C GLU A 121 3.18 6.92 5.83
N LEU A 122 3.99 6.34 4.93
CA LEU A 122 4.17 4.90 4.85
C LEU A 122 4.75 4.33 6.14
N ALA A 123 5.73 5.00 6.75
CA ALA A 123 6.29 4.66 8.05
C ALA A 123 5.23 4.48 9.16
N GLY A 124 4.16 5.28 9.11
CA GLY A 124 3.06 5.27 10.08
C GLY A 124 2.02 4.16 9.85
N ARG A 125 2.06 3.45 8.72
CA ARG A 125 1.09 2.39 8.40
C ARG A 125 1.35 1.12 9.22
N SER A 126 0.28 0.38 9.47
CA SER A 126 0.37 -0.98 10.01
C SER A 126 1.00 -1.92 8.98
N GLU A 127 1.74 -2.91 9.46
CA GLU A 127 2.29 -3.98 8.64
C GLU A 127 1.19 -5.00 8.29
N ASP A 128 1.24 -5.50 7.06
CA ASP A 128 0.51 -6.66 6.58
C ASP A 128 0.96 -7.93 7.32
N SER A 129 0.09 -8.94 7.38
CA SER A 129 0.36 -10.19 8.10
C SER A 129 0.90 -11.32 7.21
N ALA A 130 1.18 -11.05 5.92
CA ALA A 130 1.72 -12.05 5.02
C ALA A 130 3.02 -12.66 5.59
N ARG A 131 3.11 -13.99 5.53
CA ARG A 131 4.30 -14.70 6.02
C ARG A 131 5.54 -14.42 5.15
N GLN A 132 5.33 -14.22 3.86
CA GLN A 132 6.35 -13.96 2.86
C GLN A 132 5.88 -12.87 1.92
N ILE A 133 6.81 -12.07 1.41
CA ILE A 133 6.56 -11.06 0.38
C ILE A 133 7.66 -11.12 -0.67
N GLU A 134 7.37 -10.57 -1.85
CA GLU A 134 8.36 -10.32 -2.88
C GLU A 134 8.28 -8.84 -3.26
N VAL A 135 9.43 -8.17 -3.32
CA VAL A 135 9.51 -6.75 -3.66
C VAL A 135 10.52 -6.52 -4.77
N GLN A 136 10.28 -5.49 -5.57
CA GLN A 136 11.27 -4.90 -6.45
C GLN A 136 11.69 -3.55 -5.87
N HIS A 137 12.97 -3.21 -5.94
CA HIS A 137 13.43 -1.88 -5.51
C HIS A 137 14.20 -1.13 -6.61
N LEU A 138 14.16 0.18 -6.49
CA LEU A 138 15.01 1.14 -7.18
C LEU A 138 15.85 1.83 -6.10
N LEU A 139 17.13 1.49 -6.01
CA LEU A 139 18.08 2.13 -5.11
C LEU A 139 18.68 3.38 -5.77
N ILE A 140 18.59 4.51 -5.08
CA ILE A 140 19.29 5.76 -5.42
C ILE A 140 20.27 6.11 -4.30
N SER A 141 21.56 6.04 -4.62
CA SER A 141 22.67 6.19 -3.71
C SER A 141 23.44 7.49 -3.94
N PHE A 142 24.37 7.79 -3.02
CA PHE A 142 25.27 8.94 -3.11
C PHE A 142 26.66 8.59 -2.58
N ALA A 143 27.63 9.48 -2.84
CA ALA A 143 29.00 9.35 -2.35
C ALA A 143 29.04 9.23 -0.82
N GLY A 144 29.75 8.22 -0.31
CA GLY A 144 29.81 7.92 1.13
C GLY A 144 28.79 6.89 1.60
N THR A 145 27.85 6.47 0.75
CA THR A 145 27.08 5.24 0.98
C THR A 145 27.91 4.00 0.65
N ARG A 146 27.38 2.81 0.99
CA ARG A 146 28.03 1.52 0.72
C ARG A 146 27.92 1.07 -0.76
N THR A 147 27.94 2.01 -1.70
CA THR A 147 27.81 1.78 -3.15
C THR A 147 28.93 2.50 -3.91
N ARG A 148 28.89 2.45 -5.26
CA ARG A 148 29.84 3.16 -6.13
C ARG A 148 29.33 4.52 -6.63
N ALA A 149 28.22 5.01 -6.09
CA ALA A 149 27.65 6.30 -6.49
C ALA A 149 28.62 7.46 -6.18
N THR A 150 28.75 8.40 -7.11
CA THR A 150 29.66 9.57 -7.00
C THR A 150 28.93 10.89 -6.76
N ARG A 151 27.60 10.91 -6.97
CA ARG A 151 26.75 12.10 -6.77
C ARG A 151 26.64 12.47 -5.28
N SER A 152 26.36 13.73 -4.99
CA SER A 152 26.11 14.20 -3.62
C SER A 152 24.79 13.66 -3.06
N LYS A 153 24.65 13.72 -1.73
CA LYS A 153 23.41 13.35 -1.01
C LYS A 153 22.20 14.14 -1.52
N ALA A 154 22.35 15.45 -1.74
CA ALA A 154 21.28 16.31 -2.23
C ALA A 154 20.88 16.00 -3.68
N GLU A 155 21.84 15.68 -4.55
CA GLU A 155 21.55 15.25 -5.93
C GLU A 155 20.84 13.89 -5.97
N ALA A 156 21.23 12.95 -5.11
CA ALA A 156 20.57 11.66 -4.98
C ALA A 156 19.13 11.80 -4.49
N GLU A 157 18.87 12.66 -3.49
CA GLU A 157 17.51 12.89 -3.02
C GLU A 157 16.63 13.53 -4.10
N LYS A 158 17.14 14.53 -4.82
CA LYS A 158 16.42 15.13 -5.96
C LYS A 158 16.15 14.12 -7.07
N LEU A 159 17.09 13.24 -7.37
CA LEU A 159 16.89 12.14 -8.32
C LEU A 159 15.80 11.19 -7.84
N ALA A 160 15.82 10.77 -6.58
CA ALA A 160 14.78 9.92 -6.00
C ALA A 160 13.40 10.60 -6.04
N ALA A 161 13.34 11.89 -5.72
CA ALA A 161 12.10 12.68 -5.73
C ALA A 161 11.49 12.80 -7.12
N ARG A 162 12.31 13.04 -8.14
CA ARG A 162 11.86 13.10 -9.54
C ARG A 162 11.36 11.73 -10.03
N LEU A 163 12.10 10.65 -9.76
CA LEU A 163 11.70 9.30 -10.17
C LEU A 163 10.43 8.84 -9.44
N TRP A 164 10.23 9.27 -8.20
CA TRP A 164 8.97 9.08 -7.48
C TRP A 164 7.80 9.78 -8.17
N GLU A 165 7.96 11.04 -8.60
CA GLU A 165 6.93 11.75 -9.36
C GLU A 165 6.62 11.09 -10.71
N GLU A 166 7.65 10.68 -11.47
CA GLU A 166 7.47 9.94 -12.72
C GLU A 166 6.68 8.64 -12.52
N LEU A 167 6.99 7.90 -11.45
CA LEU A 167 6.27 6.68 -11.09
C LEU A 167 4.81 6.94 -10.72
N LEU A 168 4.53 8.00 -9.95
CA LEU A 168 3.14 8.42 -9.67
C LEU A 168 2.41 8.87 -10.93
N GLY A 169 3.13 9.37 -11.94
CA GLY A 169 2.63 9.67 -13.28
C GLY A 169 2.36 8.43 -14.16
N GLY A 170 2.65 7.23 -13.66
CA GLY A 170 2.42 5.97 -14.38
C GLY A 170 3.61 5.46 -15.18
N ALA A 171 4.83 5.94 -14.94
CA ALA A 171 6.03 5.38 -15.53
C ALA A 171 6.20 3.88 -15.19
N ASP A 172 6.82 3.13 -16.09
CA ASP A 172 7.11 1.71 -15.88
C ASP A 172 8.21 1.55 -14.84
N PHE A 173 7.87 0.89 -13.72
CA PHE A 173 8.80 0.75 -12.60
C PHE A 173 10.04 -0.09 -12.95
N ASP A 174 9.89 -1.17 -13.71
CA ASP A 174 11.02 -2.04 -14.09
C ASP A 174 12.00 -1.30 -15.00
N LYS A 175 11.47 -0.49 -15.91
CA LYS A 175 12.27 0.40 -16.74
C LYS A 175 13.07 1.38 -15.89
N LEU A 176 12.43 2.05 -14.91
CA LEU A 176 13.14 2.97 -14.01
C LEU A 176 14.21 2.25 -13.19
N VAL A 177 13.94 1.04 -12.70
CA VAL A 177 14.93 0.21 -12.01
C VAL A 177 16.13 -0.06 -12.92
N LYS A 178 15.88 -0.53 -14.14
CA LYS A 178 16.92 -0.85 -15.12
C LYS A 178 17.81 0.34 -15.49
N GLU A 179 17.23 1.54 -15.58
CA GLU A 179 17.93 2.75 -16.04
C GLU A 179 18.63 3.52 -14.92
N HIS A 180 18.11 3.47 -13.69
CA HIS A 180 18.53 4.38 -12.63
C HIS A 180 19.06 3.74 -11.36
N THR A 181 18.93 2.44 -11.16
CA THR A 181 19.35 1.85 -9.89
C THR A 181 20.87 1.84 -9.74
N ASP A 182 21.34 2.19 -8.54
CA ASP A 182 22.73 2.00 -8.12
C ASP A 182 23.01 0.60 -7.52
N ASP A 183 22.00 -0.28 -7.55
CA ASP A 183 22.16 -1.73 -7.31
C ASP A 183 22.18 -2.49 -8.66
N SER A 184 21.80 -3.77 -8.65
CA SER A 184 21.71 -4.61 -9.84
C SER A 184 20.25 -4.82 -10.23
N HIS A 185 19.91 -4.55 -11.49
CA HIS A 185 18.64 -5.00 -12.08
C HIS A 185 18.59 -6.56 -12.11
N PRO A 186 17.46 -7.20 -11.75
CA PRO A 186 16.10 -6.64 -11.62
C PRO A 186 15.75 -6.05 -10.25
N GLY A 187 16.65 -6.11 -9.26
CA GLY A 187 16.39 -5.54 -7.93
C GLY A 187 15.24 -6.24 -7.18
N ILE A 188 15.03 -7.55 -7.41
CA ILE A 188 13.93 -8.31 -6.80
C ILE A 188 14.45 -9.12 -5.61
N TYR A 189 13.77 -8.97 -4.48
CA TYR A 189 14.06 -9.70 -3.25
C TYR A 189 12.79 -10.36 -2.69
N ALA A 190 12.86 -11.66 -2.44
CA ALA A 190 11.85 -12.37 -1.67
C ALA A 190 12.28 -12.44 -0.20
N MET A 191 11.34 -12.19 0.70
CA MET A 191 11.60 -12.16 2.14
C MET A 191 10.57 -12.97 2.92
N THR A 192 10.99 -13.58 4.02
CA THR A 192 10.15 -14.36 4.93
C THR A 192 10.25 -13.85 6.37
N LEU A 193 9.17 -13.98 7.14
CA LEU A 193 9.16 -13.81 8.59
C LEU A 193 9.61 -15.07 9.34
N ASN A 194 9.61 -16.24 8.69
CA ASN A 194 9.95 -17.51 9.32
C ASN A 194 11.40 -17.95 8.99
N PRO A 195 12.29 -18.08 9.98
CA PRO A 195 13.67 -18.56 9.77
C PRO A 195 13.76 -19.91 9.05
N ALA A 196 12.81 -20.82 9.28
CA ALA A 196 12.84 -22.14 8.66
C ALA A 196 12.54 -22.13 7.15
N ASP A 197 11.98 -21.03 6.63
CA ASP A 197 11.74 -20.88 5.18
C ASP A 197 12.94 -20.23 4.48
N ALA A 198 13.88 -19.64 5.21
CA ALA A 198 14.97 -18.88 4.62
C ALA A 198 15.92 -19.78 3.82
N GLY A 199 16.39 -19.28 2.69
CA GLY A 199 17.25 -20.02 1.77
C GLY A 199 17.90 -19.11 0.72
N PRO A 200 18.55 -19.69 -0.30
CA PRO A 200 19.34 -18.94 -1.28
C PRO A 200 18.59 -17.82 -2.01
N ASN A 201 17.28 -18.00 -2.23
CA ASN A 201 16.42 -17.05 -2.95
C ASN A 201 15.33 -16.44 -2.06
N LEU A 202 15.37 -16.66 -0.74
CA LEU A 202 14.36 -16.21 0.21
C LEU A 202 15.06 -15.76 1.50
N SER A 203 15.23 -14.46 1.66
CA SER A 203 15.95 -13.89 2.80
C SER A 203 15.05 -13.81 4.03
N LEU A 204 15.60 -14.11 5.21
CA LEU A 204 14.92 -13.78 6.45
C LEU A 204 14.83 -12.25 6.59
N ARG A 205 13.68 -11.71 6.99
CA ARG A 205 13.49 -10.26 7.17
C ARG A 205 14.59 -9.61 8.02
N THR A 206 15.07 -10.30 9.06
CA THR A 206 16.12 -9.81 9.97
C THR A 206 17.52 -9.81 9.35
N GLY A 207 17.72 -10.52 8.22
CA GLY A 207 18.96 -10.51 7.45
C GLY A 207 19.01 -9.41 6.40
N MET A 208 17.91 -8.67 6.20
CA MET A 208 17.82 -7.56 5.26
C MET A 208 17.95 -6.22 6.01
N VAL A 209 18.26 -5.17 5.25
CA VAL A 209 18.28 -3.80 5.76
C VAL A 209 16.91 -3.48 6.40
N PRO A 210 16.85 -2.95 7.64
CA PRO A 210 15.60 -2.78 8.36
C PRO A 210 14.52 -2.04 7.57
N ALA A 211 14.91 -0.97 6.87
CA ALA A 211 13.99 -0.16 6.08
C ALA A 211 13.27 -0.94 4.96
N PHE A 212 13.89 -2.00 4.42
CA PHE A 212 13.32 -2.86 3.39
C PHE A 212 12.16 -3.70 3.92
N GLY A 213 12.36 -4.35 5.07
CA GLY A 213 11.31 -5.12 5.73
C GLY A 213 10.20 -4.22 6.28
N ASP A 214 10.58 -3.05 6.79
CA ASP A 214 9.65 -2.06 7.33
C ASP A 214 8.76 -1.46 6.23
N VAL A 215 9.28 -1.19 5.04
CA VAL A 215 8.46 -0.71 3.91
C VAL A 215 7.70 -1.85 3.23
N GLY A 216 8.37 -2.96 2.93
CA GLY A 216 7.79 -4.04 2.13
C GLY A 216 6.51 -4.63 2.71
N TRP A 217 6.45 -4.85 4.04
CA TRP A 217 5.24 -5.35 4.70
C TRP A 217 4.14 -4.30 4.87
N ARG A 218 4.42 -3.01 4.72
CA ARG A 218 3.38 -1.96 4.82
C ARG A 218 2.69 -1.69 3.49
N LEU A 219 3.27 -2.17 2.39
CA LEU A 219 2.71 -2.07 1.04
C LEU A 219 1.69 -3.17 0.76
N LYS A 220 0.65 -2.83 -0.01
CA LYS A 220 -0.23 -3.81 -0.67
C LYS A 220 0.44 -4.35 -1.93
N VAL A 221 0.03 -5.53 -2.41
CA VAL A 221 0.51 -6.06 -3.69
C VAL A 221 0.20 -5.07 -4.83
N GLY A 222 1.23 -4.75 -5.61
CA GLY A 222 1.21 -3.76 -6.68
C GLY A 222 1.50 -2.32 -6.24
N GLU A 223 1.48 -2.04 -4.93
CA GLU A 223 1.72 -0.70 -4.38
C GLU A 223 3.21 -0.36 -4.37
N VAL A 224 3.50 0.93 -4.49
CA VAL A 224 4.85 1.51 -4.43
C VAL A 224 4.99 2.39 -3.20
N GLY A 225 6.18 2.40 -2.61
CA GLY A 225 6.50 3.19 -1.42
C GLY A 225 7.96 3.59 -1.37
N VAL A 226 8.31 4.42 -0.40
CA VAL A 226 9.66 4.98 -0.26
C VAL A 226 10.22 4.65 1.12
N ALA A 227 11.43 4.09 1.13
CA ALA A 227 12.30 4.04 2.30
C ALA A 227 13.29 5.20 2.22
N ALA A 228 13.18 6.15 3.15
CA ALA A 228 14.13 7.26 3.24
C ALA A 228 15.52 6.78 3.65
N TYR A 229 16.56 7.48 3.19
CA TYR A 229 17.92 7.25 3.66
C TYR A 229 18.03 7.39 5.18
N HIS A 230 18.84 6.52 5.80
CA HIS A 230 19.19 6.60 7.20
C HIS A 230 20.55 5.93 7.42
N GLY A 231 21.52 6.60 8.07
CA GLY A 231 22.89 6.09 8.21
C GLY A 231 23.02 4.68 8.78
N THR A 232 22.15 4.29 9.71
CA THR A 232 22.08 2.91 10.25
C THR A 232 21.06 2.01 9.56
N ASN A 233 19.80 2.46 9.44
CA ASN A 233 18.68 1.61 9.06
C ASN A 233 18.46 1.48 7.54
N SER A 234 19.09 2.35 6.74
CA SER A 234 19.08 2.36 5.27
C SER A 234 20.39 2.98 4.72
N PRO A 235 21.56 2.37 4.99
CA PRO A 235 22.87 2.99 4.75
C PRO A 235 23.25 3.10 3.26
N PHE A 236 22.41 2.57 2.37
CA PHE A 236 22.69 2.50 0.94
C PHE A 236 22.14 3.70 0.17
N GLY A 237 21.13 4.39 0.69
CA GLY A 237 20.47 5.51 0.02
C GLY A 237 18.96 5.50 0.21
N TRP A 238 18.26 6.11 -0.75
CA TRP A 238 16.80 6.04 -0.85
C TRP A 238 16.39 4.81 -1.65
N HIS A 239 15.35 4.13 -1.19
CA HIS A 239 14.76 3.03 -1.94
C HIS A 239 13.33 3.38 -2.30
N ILE A 240 13.01 3.32 -3.59
CA ILE A 240 11.61 3.23 -4.03
C ILE A 240 11.32 1.74 -4.18
N ILE A 241 10.27 1.24 -3.55
CA ILE A 241 9.99 -0.19 -3.40
C ILE A 241 8.59 -0.47 -3.90
N LYS A 242 8.45 -1.46 -4.78
CA LYS A 242 7.17 -2.01 -5.24
C LYS A 242 6.96 -3.39 -4.66
N ARG A 243 5.80 -3.66 -4.05
CA ARG A 243 5.45 -5.02 -3.64
C ARG A 243 4.87 -5.80 -4.82
N LEU A 244 5.49 -6.93 -5.14
CA LEU A 244 5.09 -7.82 -6.23
C LEU A 244 4.16 -8.94 -5.75
N LYS A 245 4.38 -9.44 -4.53
CA LYS A 245 3.61 -10.52 -3.89
C LYS A 245 3.44 -10.26 -2.39
#